data_AF-A0A150GTG3-F1
#
_entry.id   AF-A0A150GTG3-F1
#
_cell.length_a   1.000
_cell.length_b   1.000
_cell.length_c   1.000
_cell.angle_alpha   90.00
_cell.angle_beta   90.00
_cell.angle_gamma   90.00
#
_symmetry.space_group_name_H-M   'P 1'
#
loop_
_entity.id
_entity.type
_entity.pdbx_description
1 polymer ?
#
loop_
_entity_poly.entity_id
_entity_poly.type
_entity_poly.pdbx_seq_one_letter_code
_entity_poly.pdbx_strand_id
1 'polypeptide(L)'
;MARPLLYYLPLVPSICMVCMIIGVGVWVHYTAEVLHQVEYALEVLGPTVTADNLGRGVEAIKGTSSSYLLLACALFGLGLYRRLLSAQHDTSGPNPKQLLIYRAVNAGVHFLWWLVMVWVVLLWAGLAVLAILTWVGKRAVRQVLANQAAMAPLYSRWAGDVAGWALPPDALAAAGGDVIVAITRRSGWPAVLTCPSTCANLQLFQFLAVDSSQACVCDQGVLSTVLAATQAAQEAVPGMFVGIWFMYVFGDLLKTSLACDFTGASRDAEGGSGSLPGPAGGGGAGAGGLGLRKVPSTGRGYTKL
;
A
#
# COMPACT_ATOMS: atom_id res chain seq x y z
N MET A 1 30.43 -32.53 15.47
CA MET A 1 31.15 -31.40 14.84
C MET A 1 30.29 -30.17 15.07
N ALA A 2 30.78 -29.20 15.84
CA ALA A 2 30.04 -27.96 16.06
C ALA A 2 29.97 -27.17 14.73
N ARG A 3 28.77 -26.73 14.33
CA ARG A 3 28.59 -25.82 13.20
C ARG A 3 29.11 -24.42 13.58
N PRO A 4 29.65 -23.64 12.64
CA PRO A 4 30.10 -22.28 12.92
C PRO A 4 28.96 -21.41 13.44
N LEU A 5 29.24 -20.48 14.35
CA LEU A 5 28.23 -19.63 15.02
C LEU A 5 27.38 -18.82 14.03
N LEU A 6 27.96 -18.41 12.90
CA LEU A 6 27.28 -17.74 11.78
C LEU A 6 26.09 -18.54 11.21
N TYR A 7 26.09 -19.87 11.33
CA TYR A 7 25.00 -20.73 10.87
C TYR A 7 23.69 -20.52 11.66
N TYR A 8 23.79 -20.12 12.93
CA TYR A 8 22.65 -19.89 13.80
C TYR A 8 22.09 -18.46 13.69
N LEU A 9 22.81 -17.56 13.03
CA LEU A 9 22.35 -16.19 12.86
C LEU A 9 21.23 -16.14 11.80
N PRO A 10 20.04 -15.58 12.11
CA PRO A 10 18.93 -15.50 11.17
C PRO A 10 19.13 -14.34 10.17
N LEU A 11 20.19 -14.40 9.35
CA LEU A 11 20.53 -13.33 8.40
C LEU A 11 19.37 -12.99 7.46
N VAL A 12 18.71 -14.01 6.91
CA VAL A 12 17.57 -13.82 5.99
C VAL A 12 16.40 -13.14 6.71
N PRO A 13 15.90 -13.64 7.88
CA PRO A 13 14.89 -12.93 8.64
C PRO A 13 15.27 -11.51 9.04
N SER A 14 16.52 -11.26 9.43
CA SER A 14 17.00 -9.93 9.80
C SER A 14 16.94 -8.96 8.63
N ILE A 15 17.43 -9.37 7.44
CA ILE A 15 17.37 -8.55 6.23
C ILE A 15 15.92 -8.27 5.85
N CYS A 16 15.06 -9.29 5.86
CA CYS A 16 13.65 -9.11 5.53
C CYS A 16 12.96 -8.15 6.51
N MET A 17 13.24 -8.26 7.82
CA MET A 17 12.72 -7.36 8.85
C MET A 17 13.13 -5.91 8.59
N VAL A 18 14.42 -5.66 8.31
CA VAL A 18 14.91 -4.30 8.01
C VAL A 18 14.24 -3.74 6.75
N CYS A 19 14.15 -4.53 5.67
CA CYS A 19 13.49 -4.11 4.44
C CYS A 19 11.99 -3.86 4.64
N MET A 20 11.30 -4.64 5.47
CA MET A 20 9.90 -4.40 5.84
C MET A 20 9.74 -3.10 6.62
N ILE A 21 10.61 -2.81 7.59
CA ILE A 21 10.58 -1.55 8.36
C ILE A 21 10.77 -0.36 7.43
N ILE A 22 11.72 -0.45 6.49
CA ILE A 22 11.93 0.57 5.45
C ILE A 22 10.67 0.74 4.60
N GLY A 23 10.07 -0.37 4.15
CA GLY A 23 8.83 -0.34 3.37
C GLY A 23 7.67 0.34 4.11
N VAL A 24 7.49 0.03 5.40
CA VAL A 24 6.51 0.69 6.28
C VAL A 24 6.80 2.18 6.37
N GLY A 25 8.06 2.57 6.60
CA GLY A 25 8.46 3.97 6.72
C GLY A 25 8.21 4.77 5.44
N VAL A 26 8.59 4.21 4.29
CA VAL A 26 8.32 4.78 2.96
C VAL A 26 6.82 4.94 2.74
N TRP A 27 6.03 3.88 3.00
CA TRP A 27 4.58 3.94 2.85
C TRP A 27 3.94 5.01 3.74
N VAL A 28 4.26 5.04 5.04
CA VAL A 28 3.72 6.01 6.00
C VAL A 28 4.08 7.43 5.57
N HIS A 29 5.34 7.68 5.21
CA HIS A 29 5.81 9.00 4.81
C HIS A 29 5.05 9.52 3.59
N TYR A 30 5.02 8.75 2.49
CA TYR A 30 4.35 9.19 1.28
C TYR A 30 2.82 9.26 1.41
N THR A 31 2.20 8.36 2.20
CA THR A 31 0.75 8.45 2.44
C THR A 31 0.41 9.68 3.28
N ALA A 32 1.22 9.99 4.30
CA ALA A 32 1.06 11.20 5.10
C ALA A 32 1.26 12.46 4.25
N GLU A 33 2.25 12.48 3.37
CA GLU A 33 2.48 13.57 2.43
C GLU A 33 1.28 13.80 1.51
N VAL A 34 0.74 12.74 0.90
CA VAL A 34 -0.48 12.84 0.06
C VAL A 34 -1.64 13.44 0.85
N LEU A 35 -1.90 12.95 2.07
CA LEU A 35 -2.98 13.46 2.90
C LEU A 35 -2.76 14.92 3.30
N HIS A 36 -1.53 15.28 3.66
CA HIS A 36 -1.18 16.65 4.03
C HIS A 36 -1.39 17.62 2.86
N GLN A 37 -0.96 17.25 1.66
CA GLN A 37 -1.16 18.06 0.45
C GLN A 37 -2.65 18.19 0.08
N VAL A 38 -3.45 17.15 0.30
CA VAL A 38 -4.91 17.21 0.11
C VAL A 38 -5.56 18.12 1.15
N GLU A 39 -5.19 18.01 2.42
CA GLU A 39 -5.69 18.86 3.49
C GLU A 39 -5.34 20.34 3.25
N TYR A 40 -4.09 20.62 2.87
CA TYR A 40 -3.64 21.95 2.49
C TYR A 40 -4.43 22.51 1.31
N ALA A 41 -4.68 21.68 0.27
CA ALA A 41 -5.50 22.09 -0.86
C ALA A 41 -6.93 22.45 -0.44
N LEU A 42 -7.52 21.74 0.53
CA LEU A 42 -8.86 22.03 1.05
C LEU A 42 -8.89 23.31 1.89
N GLU A 43 -7.89 23.52 2.76
CA GLU A 43 -7.76 24.73 3.56
C GLU A 43 -7.65 25.99 2.68
N VAL A 44 -6.90 25.89 1.58
CA VAL A 44 -6.75 26.97 0.59
C VAL A 44 -8.06 27.25 -0.17
N LEU A 45 -8.89 26.23 -0.41
CA LEU A 45 -10.19 26.40 -1.07
C LEU A 45 -11.21 27.13 -0.17
N GLY A 46 -11.10 27.01 1.15
CA GLY A 46 -11.89 27.79 2.11
C GLY A 46 -12.09 27.07 3.44
N PRO A 47 -12.41 27.82 4.52
CA PRO A 47 -12.52 27.27 5.87
C PRO A 47 -13.72 26.32 6.06
N THR A 48 -14.73 26.38 5.17
CA THR A 48 -15.90 25.49 5.23
C THR A 48 -15.78 24.32 4.26
N VAL A 49 -14.71 24.25 3.46
CA VAL A 49 -14.48 23.17 2.50
C VAL A 49 -13.81 22.03 3.25
N THR A 50 -14.57 20.96 3.51
CA THR A 50 -14.05 19.77 4.19
C THR A 50 -14.28 18.54 3.34
N ALA A 51 -13.38 17.55 3.45
CA ALA A 51 -13.57 16.25 2.82
C ALA A 51 -14.08 15.26 3.86
N ASP A 52 -15.15 14.54 3.51
CA ASP A 52 -15.74 13.56 4.41
C ASP A 52 -14.72 12.47 4.77
N ASN A 53 -14.61 12.19 6.06
CA ASN A 53 -13.76 11.13 6.62
C ASN A 53 -12.24 11.27 6.39
N LEU A 54 -11.73 12.44 5.97
CA LEU A 54 -10.28 12.62 5.75
C LEU A 54 -9.46 12.30 7.02
N GLY A 55 -9.95 12.70 8.20
CA GLY A 55 -9.31 12.42 9.48
C GLY A 55 -9.18 10.92 9.82
N ARG A 56 -10.10 10.08 9.32
CA ARG A 56 -10.01 8.62 9.50
C ARG A 56 -8.82 8.01 8.74
N GLY A 57 -8.33 8.69 7.69
CA GLY A 57 -7.14 8.26 6.96
C GLY A 57 -5.89 8.24 7.84
N VAL A 58 -5.68 9.27 8.66
CA VAL A 58 -4.53 9.35 9.57
C VAL A 58 -4.58 8.26 10.64
N GLU A 59 -5.77 7.99 11.19
CA GLU A 59 -5.98 6.91 12.16
C GLU A 59 -5.72 5.54 11.52
N ALA A 60 -6.21 5.32 10.30
CA ALA A 60 -5.98 4.09 9.55
C ALA A 60 -4.48 3.88 9.24
N ILE A 61 -3.73 4.95 8.93
CA ILE A 61 -2.28 4.88 8.73
C ILE A 61 -1.57 4.40 10.01
N LYS A 62 -1.87 5.04 11.15
CA LYS A 62 -1.29 4.69 12.46
C LYS A 62 -1.62 3.25 12.87
N GLY A 63 -2.87 2.83 12.68
CA GLY A 63 -3.33 1.47 12.99
C GLY A 63 -2.66 0.42 12.08
N THR A 64 -2.53 0.73 10.80
CA THR A 64 -1.87 -0.17 9.85
C THR A 64 -0.37 -0.26 10.14
N SER A 65 0.35 0.86 10.27
CA SER A 65 1.79 0.83 10.51
C SER A 65 2.15 0.09 11.80
N SER A 66 1.38 0.31 12.88
CA SER A 66 1.59 -0.38 14.15
C SER A 66 1.33 -1.88 14.05
N SER A 67 0.23 -2.31 13.42
CA SER A 67 -0.07 -3.73 13.23
C SER A 67 0.97 -4.46 12.38
N TYR A 68 1.49 -3.84 11.32
CA TYR A 68 2.58 -4.40 10.52
C TYR A 68 3.89 -4.52 11.30
N LEU A 69 4.26 -3.52 12.10
CA LEU A 69 5.46 -3.58 12.92
C LEU A 69 5.37 -4.68 13.97
N LEU A 70 4.22 -4.81 14.64
CA LEU A 70 3.98 -5.89 15.61
C LEU A 70 4.08 -7.27 14.95
N LEU A 71 3.49 -7.43 13.77
CA LEU A 71 3.57 -8.67 13.02
C LEU A 71 5.00 -8.98 12.57
N ALA A 72 5.72 -7.99 12.03
CA ALA A 72 7.11 -8.16 11.61
C ALA A 72 8.00 -8.60 12.79
N CYS A 73 7.82 -7.99 13.97
CA CYS A 73 8.50 -8.41 15.20
C CYS A 73 8.13 -9.84 15.61
N ALA A 74 6.85 -10.23 15.51
CA ALA A 74 6.42 -11.59 15.83
C ALA A 74 7.03 -12.63 14.86
N LEU A 75 7.05 -12.34 13.56
CA LEU A 75 7.66 -13.18 12.53
C LEU A 75 9.18 -13.33 12.74
N PHE A 76 9.84 -12.21 13.03
CA PHE A 76 11.27 -12.22 13.34
C PHE A 76 11.58 -13.02 14.61
N GLY A 77 10.79 -12.83 15.67
CA GLY A 77 10.89 -13.60 16.91
C GLY A 77 10.70 -15.09 16.69
N LEU A 78 9.76 -15.49 15.82
CA LEU A 78 9.56 -16.89 15.44
C LEU A 78 10.78 -17.46 14.68
N GLY A 79 11.37 -16.66 13.79
CA GLY A 79 12.62 -17.00 13.09
C GLY A 79 13.80 -17.19 14.05
N LEU A 80 13.98 -16.29 15.02
CA LEU A 80 14.96 -16.41 16.08
C LEU A 80 14.73 -17.65 16.94
N TYR A 81 13.48 -17.87 17.36
CA TYR A 81 13.11 -19.01 18.17
C TYR A 81 13.42 -20.34 17.47
N ARG A 82 13.20 -20.43 16.15
CA ARG A 82 13.57 -21.60 15.36
C ARG A 82 15.08 -21.87 15.36
N ARG A 83 15.91 -20.82 15.28
CA ARG A 83 17.37 -20.95 15.33
C ARG A 83 17.85 -21.42 16.70
N LEU A 84 17.25 -20.88 17.77
CA LEU A 84 17.52 -21.34 19.14
C LEU A 84 17.14 -22.82 19.33
N LEU A 85 15.98 -23.25 18.83
CA LEU A 85 15.58 -24.65 18.85
C LEU A 85 16.56 -25.55 18.08
N SER A 86 17.12 -25.06 16.97
CA SER A 86 18.11 -25.82 16.19
C SER A 86 19.43 -25.96 16.94
N ALA A 87 19.90 -24.89 17.60
CA ALA A 87 21.08 -24.94 18.46
C ALA A 87 20.89 -25.89 19.65
N GLN A 88 19.72 -25.83 20.31
CA GLN A 88 19.38 -26.73 21.41
C GLN A 88 19.29 -28.19 20.96
N HIS A 89 18.76 -28.44 19.76
CA HIS A 89 18.69 -29.78 19.18
C HIS A 89 20.08 -30.37 18.95
N ASP A 90 21.03 -29.57 18.47
CA ASP A 90 22.41 -30.00 18.26
C ASP A 90 23.15 -30.31 19.58
N THR A 91 22.79 -29.66 20.70
CA THR A 91 23.43 -29.90 22.01
C THR A 91 22.75 -30.97 22.86
N SER A 92 21.42 -31.04 22.83
CA SER A 92 20.61 -31.81 23.79
C SER A 92 19.69 -32.83 23.13
N GLY A 93 19.67 -32.88 21.80
CA GLY A 93 18.79 -33.75 21.02
C GLY A 93 17.36 -33.20 20.85
N PRO A 94 16.51 -33.92 20.09
CA PRO A 94 15.13 -33.52 19.83
C PRO A 94 14.25 -33.50 21.07
N ASN A 95 13.52 -32.39 21.27
CA ASN A 95 12.37 -32.36 22.17
C ASN A 95 11.05 -32.29 21.36
N PRO A 96 10.24 -33.37 21.33
CA PRO A 96 9.03 -33.41 20.51
C PRO A 96 7.96 -32.40 20.95
N LYS A 97 7.93 -32.04 22.25
CA LYS A 97 6.95 -31.07 22.78
C LYS A 97 7.22 -29.66 22.27
N GLN A 98 8.48 -29.23 22.28
CA GLN A 98 8.88 -27.92 21.75
C GLN A 98 8.62 -27.82 20.25
N LEU A 99 8.89 -28.91 19.51
CA LEU A 99 8.59 -28.97 18.08
C LEU A 99 7.08 -28.80 17.83
N LEU A 100 6.22 -29.49 18.58
CA LEU A 100 4.77 -29.36 18.45
C LEU A 100 4.27 -27.94 18.72
N ILE A 101 4.80 -27.27 19.76
CA ILE A 101 4.47 -25.86 20.05
C ILE A 101 4.88 -24.97 18.88
N TYR A 102 6.10 -25.13 18.36
CA TYR A 102 6.56 -24.37 17.20
C TYR A 102 5.66 -24.56 15.99
N ARG A 103 5.21 -25.79 15.70
CA ARG A 103 4.29 -26.07 14.58
C ARG A 103 2.95 -25.35 14.76
N ALA A 104 2.38 -25.38 15.96
CA ALA A 104 1.12 -24.71 16.26
C ALA A 104 1.24 -23.18 16.10
N VAL A 105 2.30 -22.58 16.64
CA VAL A 105 2.56 -21.14 16.50
C VAL A 105 2.78 -20.75 15.04
N ASN A 106 3.56 -21.54 14.29
CA ASN A 106 3.83 -21.28 12.88
C ASN A 106 2.54 -21.35 12.04
N ALA A 107 1.65 -22.33 12.32
CA ALA A 107 0.35 -22.42 11.66
C ALA A 107 -0.53 -21.18 11.96
N GLY A 108 -0.59 -20.74 13.21
CA GLY A 108 -1.32 -19.52 13.59
C GLY A 108 -0.77 -18.27 12.92
N VAL A 109 0.54 -18.15 12.82
CA VAL A 109 1.22 -17.06 12.10
C VAL A 109 0.92 -17.09 10.60
N HIS A 110 0.88 -18.26 9.96
CA HIS A 110 0.50 -18.36 8.55
C HIS A 110 -0.96 -17.94 8.30
N PHE A 111 -1.87 -18.27 9.22
CA PHE A 111 -3.25 -17.81 9.15
C PHE A 111 -3.34 -16.29 9.33
N LEU A 112 -2.63 -15.73 10.31
CA LEU A 112 -2.57 -14.28 10.53
C LEU A 112 -1.99 -13.54 9.32
N TRP A 113 -0.96 -14.10 8.67
CA TRP A 113 -0.40 -13.55 7.45
C TRP A 113 -1.42 -13.48 6.30
N TRP A 114 -2.30 -14.47 6.20
CA TRP A 114 -3.35 -14.45 5.20
C TRP A 114 -4.34 -13.29 5.44
N LEU A 115 -4.72 -13.03 6.69
CA LEU A 115 -5.55 -11.85 7.04
C LEU A 115 -4.85 -10.54 6.67
N VAL A 116 -3.54 -10.47 6.89
CA VAL A 116 -2.72 -9.32 6.52
C VAL A 116 -2.70 -9.13 5.00
N MET A 117 -2.62 -10.21 4.22
CA MET A 117 -2.72 -10.13 2.75
C MET A 117 -4.06 -9.59 2.27
N VAL A 118 -5.16 -10.04 2.86
CA VAL A 118 -6.48 -9.48 2.59
C VAL A 118 -6.48 -7.96 2.90
N TRP A 119 -5.88 -7.57 4.02
CA TRP A 119 -5.73 -6.16 4.37
C TRP A 119 -4.84 -5.36 3.39
N VAL A 120 -3.70 -5.93 2.91
CA VAL A 120 -2.86 -5.31 1.87
C VAL A 120 -3.69 -5.00 0.63
N VAL A 121 -4.51 -5.96 0.19
CA VAL A 121 -5.33 -5.80 -1.03
C VAL A 121 -6.37 -4.69 -0.87
N LEU A 122 -7.04 -4.64 0.29
CA LEU A 122 -7.99 -3.57 0.61
C LEU A 122 -7.28 -2.20 0.67
N LEU A 123 -6.08 -2.17 1.22
CA LEU A 123 -5.25 -0.98 1.30
C LEU A 123 -4.81 -0.51 -0.09
N TRP A 124 -4.38 -1.43 -0.97
CA TRP A 124 -4.09 -1.13 -2.38
C TRP A 124 -5.30 -0.52 -3.09
N ALA A 125 -6.49 -1.10 -2.90
CA ALA A 125 -7.72 -0.60 -3.49
C ALA A 125 -8.04 0.82 -2.98
N GLY A 126 -7.98 1.06 -1.67
CA GLY A 126 -8.23 2.38 -1.08
C GLY A 126 -7.25 3.45 -1.59
N LEU A 127 -5.98 3.09 -1.73
CA LEU A 127 -4.95 4.00 -2.22
C LEU A 127 -5.03 4.24 -3.73
N ALA A 128 -5.47 3.25 -4.51
CA ALA A 128 -5.80 3.44 -5.91
C ALA A 128 -6.95 4.43 -6.08
N VAL A 129 -8.00 4.34 -5.25
CA VAL A 129 -9.09 5.32 -5.24
C VAL A 129 -8.56 6.71 -4.88
N LEU A 130 -7.74 6.85 -3.85
CA LEU A 130 -7.12 8.13 -3.48
C LEU A 130 -6.26 8.72 -4.62
N ALA A 131 -5.47 7.88 -5.29
CA ALA A 131 -4.66 8.27 -6.44
C ALA A 131 -5.51 8.75 -7.62
N ILE A 132 -6.64 8.09 -7.88
CA ILE A 132 -7.59 8.50 -8.93
C ILE A 132 -8.24 9.84 -8.55
N LEU A 133 -8.70 10.00 -7.30
CA LEU A 133 -9.35 11.23 -6.84
C LEU A 133 -8.41 12.44 -6.94
N THR A 134 -7.16 12.30 -6.50
CA THR A 134 -6.16 13.36 -6.61
C THR A 134 -5.81 13.67 -8.08
N TRP A 135 -5.83 12.67 -8.96
CA TRP A 135 -5.63 12.86 -10.40
C TRP A 135 -6.80 13.60 -11.06
N VAL A 136 -8.04 13.21 -10.73
CA VAL A 136 -9.26 13.88 -11.21
C VAL A 136 -9.29 15.32 -10.73
N GLY A 137 -9.00 15.57 -9.44
CA GLY A 137 -8.92 16.93 -8.88
C GLY A 137 -7.89 17.80 -9.60
N LYS A 138 -6.67 17.29 -9.81
CA LYS A 138 -5.63 17.97 -10.58
C LYS A 138 -6.10 18.31 -12.00
N ARG A 139 -6.77 17.38 -12.70
CA ARG A 139 -7.28 17.62 -14.05
C ARG A 139 -8.38 18.67 -14.07
N ALA A 140 -9.32 18.62 -13.12
CA ALA A 140 -10.41 19.56 -13.02
C ALA A 140 -9.89 21.00 -12.81
N VAL A 141 -8.99 21.19 -11.85
CA VAL A 141 -8.40 22.52 -11.56
C VAL A 141 -7.61 23.04 -12.76
N ARG A 142 -6.82 22.18 -13.42
CA ARG A 142 -6.07 22.56 -14.64
C ARG A 142 -7.02 22.98 -15.77
N GLN A 143 -8.14 22.29 -15.95
CA GLN A 143 -9.13 22.65 -16.97
C GLN A 143 -9.76 24.01 -16.67
N VAL A 144 -10.11 24.29 -15.41
CA VAL A 144 -10.66 25.59 -15.01
C VAL A 144 -9.65 26.71 -15.28
N LEU A 145 -8.38 26.54 -14.91
CA LEU A 145 -7.33 27.52 -15.20
C LEU A 145 -7.12 27.74 -16.71
N ALA A 146 -7.20 26.68 -17.52
CA ALA A 146 -7.15 26.80 -18.98
C ALA A 146 -8.34 27.59 -19.55
N ASN A 147 -9.54 27.35 -19.02
CA ASN A 147 -10.75 28.10 -19.40
C ASN A 147 -10.62 29.59 -19.01
N GLN A 148 -10.08 29.89 -17.82
CA GLN A 148 -9.81 31.28 -17.39
C GLN A 148 -8.83 31.98 -18.33
N ALA A 149 -7.74 31.31 -18.69
CA ALA A 149 -6.75 31.86 -19.62
C ALA A 149 -7.33 32.10 -21.02
N ALA A 150 -8.19 31.20 -21.51
CA ALA A 150 -8.87 31.35 -22.79
C ALA A 150 -9.85 32.55 -22.80
N MET A 151 -10.47 32.86 -21.65
CA MET A 151 -11.41 33.97 -21.51
C MET A 151 -10.73 35.31 -21.19
N ALA A 152 -9.48 35.31 -20.71
CA ALA A 152 -8.71 36.52 -20.42
C ALA A 152 -8.71 37.58 -21.54
N PRO A 153 -8.47 37.26 -22.84
CA PRO A 153 -8.51 38.25 -23.91
C PRO A 153 -9.91 38.82 -24.19
N LEU A 154 -10.97 38.06 -23.88
CA LEU A 154 -12.35 38.55 -23.98
C LEU A 154 -12.64 39.53 -22.85
N TYR A 155 -12.23 39.21 -21.62
CA TYR A 155 -12.39 40.12 -20.47
C TYR A 155 -11.56 41.41 -20.62
N SER A 156 -10.35 41.34 -21.18
CA SER A 156 -9.54 42.55 -21.39
C SER A 156 -10.13 43.49 -22.45
N ARG A 157 -10.80 42.94 -23.48
CA ARG A 157 -11.59 43.74 -24.43
C ARG A 157 -12.82 44.35 -23.75
N TRP A 158 -13.45 43.59 -22.86
CA TRP A 158 -14.63 44.01 -22.12
C TRP A 158 -14.36 45.15 -21.13
N ALA A 159 -13.24 45.09 -20.41
CA ALA A 159 -12.84 46.14 -19.47
C ALA A 159 -12.43 47.46 -20.17
N GLY A 160 -12.11 47.41 -21.48
CA GLY A 160 -11.78 48.58 -22.29
C GLY A 160 -12.99 49.33 -22.87
N ASP A 161 -14.10 48.63 -23.14
CA ASP A 161 -15.30 49.18 -23.78
C ASP A 161 -16.48 49.28 -22.78
N VAL A 162 -16.46 50.30 -21.93
CA VAL A 162 -17.53 50.55 -20.94
C VAL A 162 -18.78 51.22 -21.54
N ALA A 163 -18.90 51.29 -22.87
CA ALA A 163 -19.97 52.02 -23.56
C ALA A 163 -20.70 51.18 -24.63
N GLY A 164 -21.37 50.10 -24.21
CA GLY A 164 -22.31 49.39 -25.09
C GLY A 164 -22.38 47.90 -24.80
N TRP A 165 -23.43 47.47 -24.09
CA TRP A 165 -23.59 46.08 -23.66
C TRP A 165 -24.18 45.22 -24.78
N ALA A 166 -23.33 44.61 -25.61
CA ALA A 166 -23.72 43.46 -26.44
C ALA A 166 -22.49 42.60 -26.74
N LEU A 167 -22.46 41.36 -26.24
CA LEU A 167 -21.50 40.36 -26.69
C LEU A 167 -21.90 39.88 -28.09
N PRO A 168 -20.99 39.87 -29.08
CA PRO A 168 -21.25 39.21 -30.35
C PRO A 168 -21.42 37.70 -30.12
N PRO A 169 -22.51 37.08 -30.61
CA PRO A 169 -22.87 35.68 -30.34
C PRO A 169 -21.81 34.67 -30.85
N ASP A 170 -21.01 35.08 -31.82
CA ASP A 170 -19.92 34.35 -32.44
C ASP A 170 -18.68 34.25 -31.53
N ALA A 171 -18.39 35.27 -30.71
CA ALA A 171 -17.37 35.18 -29.66
C ALA A 171 -17.81 34.26 -28.51
N LEU A 172 -19.12 34.22 -28.23
CA LEU A 172 -19.74 33.35 -27.23
C LEU A 172 -19.69 31.87 -27.68
N ALA A 173 -19.99 31.61 -28.96
CA ALA A 173 -19.90 30.27 -29.55
C ALA A 173 -18.44 29.77 -29.64
N ALA A 174 -17.48 30.67 -29.91
CA ALA A 174 -16.06 30.34 -29.96
C ALA A 174 -15.45 30.04 -28.56
N ALA A 175 -16.03 30.57 -27.48
CA ALA A 175 -15.61 30.32 -26.11
C ALA A 175 -16.03 28.94 -25.56
N GLY A 176 -16.88 28.21 -26.28
CA GLY A 176 -17.11 26.77 -26.04
C GLY A 176 -17.78 26.38 -24.73
N GLY A 177 -18.50 27.26 -24.03
CA GLY A 177 -19.22 26.91 -22.81
C GLY A 177 -20.35 27.86 -22.44
N ASP A 178 -21.38 27.31 -21.79
CA ASP A 178 -22.51 28.03 -21.19
C ASP A 178 -22.02 29.20 -20.32
N VAL A 179 -22.02 30.40 -20.89
CA VAL A 179 -21.91 31.63 -20.11
C VAL A 179 -23.24 31.79 -19.39
N ILE A 180 -23.22 31.64 -18.07
CA ILE A 180 -24.36 32.02 -17.24
C ILE A 180 -24.46 33.54 -17.34
N VAL A 181 -25.32 34.00 -18.24
CA VAL A 181 -25.84 35.35 -18.22
C VAL A 181 -26.53 35.48 -16.86
N ALA A 182 -26.00 36.32 -15.97
CA ALA A 182 -26.71 36.69 -14.77
C ALA A 182 -27.98 37.43 -15.18
N ILE A 183 -29.10 36.70 -15.29
CA ILE A 183 -30.42 37.30 -15.49
C ILE A 183 -30.80 37.93 -14.15
N THR A 184 -30.56 39.23 -14.01
CA THR A 184 -31.08 40.00 -12.89
C THR A 184 -32.61 40.08 -13.04
N ARG A 185 -33.34 39.21 -12.33
CA ARG A 185 -34.78 39.41 -12.12
C ARG A 185 -34.98 40.42 -10.99
N ARG A 186 -35.83 41.42 -11.25
CA ARG A 186 -36.22 42.54 -10.36
C ARG A 186 -36.83 42.16 -8.99
N SER A 187 -36.82 40.90 -8.53
CA SER A 187 -37.63 40.44 -7.39
C SER A 187 -36.93 39.53 -6.37
N GLY A 188 -35.65 39.76 -6.07
CA GLY A 188 -34.96 39.14 -4.92
C GLY A 188 -34.35 37.77 -5.23
N TRP A 189 -33.01 37.76 -5.22
CA TRP A 189 -32.06 36.64 -5.15
C TRP A 189 -32.36 35.36 -5.97
N PRO A 190 -31.67 35.14 -7.11
CA PRO A 190 -31.53 33.79 -7.63
C PRO A 190 -30.60 33.00 -6.69
N ALA A 191 -31.05 31.82 -6.25
CA ALA A 191 -30.12 30.78 -5.83
C ALA A 191 -29.33 30.36 -7.08
N VAL A 192 -28.16 30.97 -7.30
CA VAL A 192 -27.28 30.64 -8.42
C VAL A 192 -26.68 29.27 -8.12
N LEU A 193 -27.34 28.22 -8.59
CA LEU A 193 -26.88 26.83 -8.48
C LEU A 193 -25.80 26.49 -9.51
N THR A 194 -25.39 27.45 -10.34
CA THR A 194 -24.50 27.23 -11.48
C THR A 194 -23.28 28.15 -11.36
N CYS A 195 -22.10 27.58 -11.14
CA CYS A 195 -20.86 28.32 -11.20
C CYS A 195 -20.53 28.67 -12.66
N PRO A 196 -19.98 29.86 -12.95
CA PRO A 196 -19.42 30.16 -14.26
C PRO A 196 -18.43 29.07 -14.68
N SER A 197 -18.36 28.74 -15.97
CA SER A 197 -17.41 27.74 -16.52
C SER A 197 -15.93 28.12 -16.32
N THR A 198 -15.67 29.38 -15.99
CA THR A 198 -14.38 29.93 -15.57
C THR A 198 -14.08 29.76 -14.09
N CYS A 199 -15.00 29.19 -13.31
CA CYS A 199 -14.84 28.93 -11.88
C CYS A 199 -14.95 27.43 -11.59
N ALA A 200 -14.25 26.97 -10.56
CA ALA A 200 -14.38 25.60 -10.09
C ALA A 200 -15.68 25.44 -9.29
N ASN A 201 -16.56 24.53 -9.73
CA ASN A 201 -17.74 24.13 -8.97
C ASN A 201 -17.40 22.95 -8.05
N LEU A 202 -17.25 23.22 -6.76
CA LEU A 202 -16.92 22.21 -5.75
C LEU A 202 -18.08 21.24 -5.47
N GLN A 203 -19.33 21.61 -5.73
CA GLN A 203 -20.50 20.74 -5.51
C GLN A 203 -20.56 19.54 -6.46
N LEU A 204 -19.80 19.55 -7.55
CA LEU A 204 -19.68 18.39 -8.44
C LEU A 204 -18.92 17.24 -7.79
N PHE A 205 -18.13 17.53 -6.75
CA PHE A 205 -17.38 16.54 -6.00
C PHE A 205 -18.20 16.08 -4.79
N GLN A 206 -18.90 14.95 -4.95
CA GLN A 206 -19.77 14.38 -3.90
C GLN A 206 -19.07 14.03 -2.58
N PHE A 207 -17.73 13.97 -2.58
CA PHE A 207 -16.93 13.69 -1.39
C PHE A 207 -16.53 14.94 -0.60
N LEU A 208 -16.83 16.14 -1.12
CA LEU A 208 -16.60 17.41 -0.44
C LEU A 208 -17.88 17.88 0.22
N ALA A 209 -17.80 18.18 1.51
CA ALA A 209 -18.82 18.95 2.22
C ALA A 209 -18.46 20.44 2.07
N VAL A 210 -19.30 21.18 1.33
CA VAL A 210 -19.09 22.59 1.02
C VAL A 210 -20.39 23.36 1.22
N ASP A 211 -20.31 24.50 1.90
CA ASP A 211 -21.43 25.43 2.00
C ASP A 211 -21.77 26.01 0.63
N SER A 212 -23.06 26.18 0.34
CA SER A 212 -23.54 26.66 -0.96
C SER A 212 -22.99 28.05 -1.35
N SER A 213 -22.57 28.86 -0.37
CA SER A 213 -21.94 30.16 -0.58
C SER A 213 -20.47 30.08 -1.02
N GLN A 214 -19.77 28.98 -0.76
CA GLN A 214 -18.36 28.74 -1.13
C GLN A 214 -18.19 27.68 -2.23
N ALA A 215 -19.31 27.23 -2.82
CA ALA A 215 -19.32 26.21 -3.86
C ALA A 215 -18.56 26.61 -5.13
N CYS A 216 -18.43 27.91 -5.43
CA CYS A 216 -17.79 28.42 -6.64
C CYS A 216 -16.49 29.13 -6.30
N VAL A 217 -15.35 28.58 -6.74
CA VAL A 217 -14.03 29.21 -6.58
C VAL A 217 -13.53 29.75 -7.92
N CYS A 218 -13.44 31.07 -8.03
CA CYS A 218 -13.02 31.76 -9.26
C CYS A 218 -11.61 32.37 -9.17
N ASP A 219 -11.03 32.45 -7.98
CA ASP A 219 -9.72 33.09 -7.78
C ASP A 219 -8.60 32.25 -8.40
N GLN A 220 -7.91 32.83 -9.39
CA GLN A 220 -6.80 32.19 -10.10
C GLN A 220 -5.62 31.84 -9.18
N GLY A 221 -5.33 32.69 -8.18
CA GLY A 221 -4.24 32.44 -7.23
C GLY A 221 -4.53 31.28 -6.28
N VAL A 222 -5.79 31.16 -5.85
CA VAL A 222 -6.27 30.00 -5.08
C VAL A 222 -6.15 28.73 -5.93
N LEU A 223 -6.68 28.75 -7.15
CA LEU A 223 -6.67 27.58 -8.04
C LEU A 223 -5.25 27.15 -8.45
N SER A 224 -4.30 28.08 -8.64
CA SER A 224 -2.91 27.72 -8.94
C SER A 224 -2.22 27.06 -7.74
N THR A 225 -2.51 27.52 -6.53
CA THR A 225 -1.99 26.93 -5.29
C THR A 225 -2.55 25.53 -5.07
N VAL A 226 -3.86 25.35 -5.28
CA VAL A 226 -4.53 24.04 -5.24
C VAL A 226 -3.96 23.10 -6.31
N LEU A 227 -3.66 23.60 -7.52
CA LEU A 227 -3.02 22.81 -8.57
C LEU A 227 -1.62 22.33 -8.14
N ALA A 228 -0.83 23.20 -7.52
CA ALA A 228 0.50 22.86 -7.03
C ALA A 228 0.44 21.77 -5.94
N ALA A 229 -0.46 21.92 -4.96
CA ALA A 229 -0.68 20.95 -3.90
C ALA A 229 -1.16 19.59 -4.43
N THR A 230 -2.15 19.57 -5.31
CA THR A 230 -2.64 18.32 -5.93
C THR A 230 -1.60 17.68 -6.84
N GLN A 231 -0.70 18.46 -7.44
CA GLN A 231 0.45 17.92 -8.17
C GLN A 231 1.48 17.29 -7.23
N ALA A 232 1.84 17.93 -6.12
CA ALA A 232 2.73 17.36 -5.12
C ALA A 232 2.17 16.06 -4.54
N ALA A 233 0.86 16.02 -4.24
CA ALA A 233 0.17 14.80 -3.84
C ALA A 233 0.33 13.68 -4.88
N GLN A 234 0.13 13.99 -6.17
CA GLN A 234 0.29 13.02 -7.26
C GLN A 234 1.74 12.50 -7.41
N GLU A 235 2.74 13.35 -7.17
CA GLU A 235 4.15 12.97 -7.23
C GLU A 235 4.56 12.05 -6.06
N ALA A 236 3.85 12.11 -4.94
CA ALA A 236 4.03 11.24 -3.78
C ALA A 236 3.37 9.85 -3.94
N VAL A 237 2.36 9.71 -4.81
CA VAL A 237 1.61 8.46 -5.01
C VAL A 237 2.49 7.24 -5.35
N PRO A 238 3.49 7.32 -6.25
CA PRO A 238 4.35 6.17 -6.54
C PRO A 238 5.11 5.68 -5.30
N GLY A 239 5.61 6.60 -4.46
CA GLY A 239 6.34 6.27 -3.25
C GLY A 239 5.49 5.47 -2.25
N MET A 240 4.21 5.83 -2.15
CA MET A 240 3.23 5.09 -1.35
C MET A 240 3.05 3.64 -1.84
N PHE A 241 2.90 3.42 -3.16
CA PHE A 241 2.80 2.06 -3.72
C PHE A 241 4.09 1.26 -3.56
N VAL A 242 5.25 1.90 -3.72
CA VAL A 242 6.56 1.26 -3.50
C VAL A 242 6.68 0.77 -2.06
N GLY A 243 6.28 1.57 -1.07
CA GLY A 243 6.32 1.15 0.33
C GLY A 243 5.52 -0.14 0.59
N ILE A 244 4.32 -0.24 0.04
CA ILE A 244 3.47 -1.45 0.20
C ILE A 244 4.05 -2.63 -0.57
N TRP A 245 4.58 -2.39 -1.76
CA TRP A 245 5.26 -3.42 -2.53
C TRP A 245 6.42 -4.04 -1.74
N PHE A 246 7.23 -3.21 -1.07
CA PHE A 246 8.29 -3.70 -0.18
C PHE A 246 7.71 -4.52 0.99
N MET A 247 6.66 -4.04 1.65
CA MET A 247 6.00 -4.79 2.73
C MET A 247 5.50 -6.17 2.26
N TYR A 248 4.91 -6.22 1.07
CA TYR A 248 4.41 -7.44 0.43
C TYR A 248 5.54 -8.42 0.11
N VAL A 249 6.53 -8.00 -0.68
CA VAL A 249 7.62 -8.88 -1.15
C VAL A 249 8.45 -9.41 0.02
N PHE A 250 8.91 -8.54 0.91
CA PHE A 250 9.79 -8.97 2.00
C PHE A 250 9.03 -9.75 3.07
N GLY A 251 7.74 -9.48 3.26
CA GLY A 251 6.90 -10.29 4.11
C GLY A 251 6.68 -11.71 3.58
N ASP A 252 6.43 -11.85 2.27
CA ASP A 252 6.30 -13.17 1.64
C ASP A 252 7.64 -13.93 1.60
N LEU A 253 8.77 -13.24 1.41
CA LEU A 253 10.10 -13.85 1.55
C LEU A 253 10.35 -14.35 2.98
N LEU A 254 10.02 -13.54 3.99
CA LEU A 254 10.15 -13.91 5.39
C LEU A 254 9.30 -15.15 5.71
N LYS A 255 8.04 -15.17 5.28
CA LYS A 255 7.15 -16.32 5.40
C LYS A 255 7.71 -17.57 4.71
N THR A 256 8.19 -17.42 3.47
CA THR A 256 8.72 -18.55 2.69
C THR A 256 9.96 -19.13 3.36
N SER A 257 10.82 -18.28 3.93
CA SER A 257 11.99 -18.73 4.70
C SER A 257 11.59 -19.59 5.91
N LEU A 258 10.53 -19.19 6.63
CA LEU A 258 9.98 -19.96 7.75
C LEU A 258 9.38 -21.31 7.29
N ALA A 259 8.71 -21.32 6.13
CA ALA A 259 8.14 -22.55 5.56
C ALA A 259 9.22 -23.53 5.08
N CYS A 260 10.29 -23.05 4.43
CA CYS A 260 11.43 -23.87 4.04
C CYS A 260 12.10 -24.50 5.28
N ASP A 261 12.31 -23.72 6.34
CA ASP A 261 12.89 -24.19 7.60
C ASP A 261 12.03 -25.28 8.28
N PHE A 262 10.70 -25.26 8.05
CA PHE A 262 9.78 -26.30 8.51
C PHE A 262 9.95 -27.63 7.77
N THR A 263 10.03 -27.58 6.43
CA THR A 263 10.18 -28.79 5.60
C THR A 263 11.52 -29.51 5.81
N GLY A 264 12.58 -28.75 6.14
CA GLY A 264 13.85 -29.34 6.56
C GLY A 264 13.71 -30.11 7.89
N ALA A 265 13.02 -29.50 8.87
CA ALA A 265 12.85 -30.09 10.20
C ALA A 265 12.09 -31.43 10.19
N SER A 266 11.10 -31.60 9.31
CA SER A 266 10.34 -32.84 9.22
C SER A 266 11.16 -33.98 8.63
N ARG A 267 11.99 -33.69 7.62
CA ARG A 267 12.87 -34.69 6.98
C ARG A 267 13.93 -35.23 7.95
N ASP A 268 14.51 -34.35 8.77
CA ASP A 268 15.51 -34.76 9.76
C ASP A 268 14.89 -35.64 10.86
N ALA A 269 13.64 -35.36 11.25
CA ALA A 269 12.91 -36.18 12.23
C ALA A 269 12.55 -37.58 11.70
N GLU A 270 12.16 -37.70 10.42
CA GLU A 270 11.83 -38.99 9.80
C GLU A 270 13.09 -39.81 9.49
N GLY A 271 14.18 -39.17 9.05
CA GLY A 271 15.46 -39.83 8.77
C GLY A 271 16.15 -40.40 10.01
N GLY A 272 15.97 -39.77 11.19
CA GLY A 272 16.54 -40.24 12.46
C GLY A 272 15.83 -41.47 13.05
N SER A 273 14.58 -41.74 12.66
CA SER A 273 13.78 -42.86 13.17
C SER A 273 14.01 -44.18 12.41
N GLY A 274 14.79 -44.18 11.32
CA GLY A 274 14.84 -45.30 10.35
C GLY A 274 16.08 -46.19 10.38
N SER A 275 17.03 -46.00 11.30
CA SER A 275 18.24 -46.86 11.38
C SER A 275 18.46 -47.41 12.79
N LEU A 276 17.49 -48.15 13.31
CA LEU A 276 17.85 -49.22 14.23
C LEU A 276 18.71 -50.22 13.43
N PRO A 277 19.91 -50.59 13.88
CA PRO A 277 20.63 -51.71 13.30
C PRO A 277 19.71 -52.93 13.46
N GLY A 278 19.15 -53.38 12.34
CA GLY A 278 18.42 -54.63 12.32
C GLY A 278 19.31 -55.71 12.92
N PRO A 279 18.79 -56.56 13.82
CA PRO A 279 19.57 -57.67 14.33
C PRO A 279 20.13 -58.42 13.13
N ALA A 280 21.44 -58.71 13.16
CA ALA A 280 22.10 -59.59 12.21
C ALA A 280 21.47 -60.98 12.35
N GLY A 281 20.34 -61.18 11.68
CA GLY A 281 19.54 -62.40 11.65
C GLY A 281 19.73 -63.04 10.28
N GLY A 282 20.30 -64.24 10.29
CA GLY A 282 20.71 -64.96 9.11
C GLY A 282 19.59 -65.38 8.16
N GLY A 283 20.01 -65.62 6.92
CA GLY A 283 19.56 -66.69 6.04
C GLY A 283 18.05 -66.94 5.90
N GLY A 284 17.50 -66.57 4.74
CA GLY A 284 16.23 -67.10 4.25
C GLY A 284 16.05 -66.77 2.77
N ALA A 285 16.33 -67.75 1.91
CA ALA A 285 16.02 -67.70 0.48
C ALA A 285 14.50 -67.77 0.25
N GLY A 286 13.95 -66.96 -0.67
CA GLY A 286 12.54 -67.07 -1.04
C GLY A 286 12.04 -65.99 -2.01
N ALA A 287 12.11 -66.33 -3.31
CA ALA A 287 11.16 -66.01 -4.39
C ALA A 287 10.63 -64.57 -4.61
N GLY A 288 11.12 -63.96 -5.70
CA GLY A 288 10.30 -63.50 -6.83
C GLY A 288 9.20 -62.46 -6.59
N GLY A 289 9.50 -61.18 -6.78
CA GLY A 289 8.51 -60.12 -6.95
C GLY A 289 9.08 -58.94 -7.73
N LEU A 290 8.38 -58.54 -8.80
CA LEU A 290 8.74 -57.52 -9.80
C LEU A 290 9.38 -56.25 -9.22
N GLY A 291 10.59 -55.95 -9.70
CA GLY A 291 11.38 -54.79 -9.30
C GLY A 291 10.90 -53.47 -9.92
N LEU A 292 10.33 -52.60 -9.08
CA LEU A 292 10.48 -51.17 -9.25
C LEU A 292 11.88 -50.79 -8.73
N ARG A 293 12.74 -50.44 -9.69
CA ARG A 293 14.15 -50.07 -9.52
C ARG A 293 14.27 -48.89 -8.55
N LYS A 294 14.59 -49.20 -7.28
CA LYS A 294 15.05 -48.22 -6.29
C LYS A 294 16.33 -47.60 -6.84
N VAL A 295 16.29 -46.31 -7.19
CA VAL A 295 17.49 -45.55 -7.54
C VAL A 295 18.39 -45.54 -6.30
N PRO A 296 19.63 -46.05 -6.38
CA PRO A 296 20.56 -45.97 -5.27
C PRO A 296 20.86 -44.50 -4.99
N SER A 297 20.55 -44.03 -3.77
CA SER A 297 21.06 -42.74 -3.33
C SER A 297 22.58 -42.88 -3.25
N THR A 298 23.28 -42.12 -4.08
CA THR A 298 24.73 -41.98 -4.01
C THR A 298 25.07 -41.29 -2.69
N GLY A 299 25.29 -42.10 -1.65
CA GLY A 299 25.93 -41.67 -0.43
C GLY A 299 27.32 -41.13 -0.78
N ARG A 300 27.45 -39.80 -0.79
CA ARG A 300 28.74 -39.12 -0.75
C ARG A 300 29.36 -39.41 0.62
N GLY A 301 30.17 -40.46 0.67
CA GLY A 301 31.11 -40.66 1.76
C GLY A 301 32.09 -39.50 1.77
N TYR A 302 31.99 -38.64 2.78
CA TYR A 302 33.06 -37.72 3.12
C TYR A 302 34.11 -38.51 3.91
N THR A 303 35.16 -38.95 3.21
CA THR A 303 36.43 -39.31 3.84
C THR A 303 37.01 -38.07 4.51
N LYS A 304 37.16 -38.12 5.84
CA LYS A 304 37.94 -37.13 6.59
C LYS A 304 39.42 -37.32 6.28
N LEU A 305 40.06 -36.26 5.80
CA LEU A 305 41.45 -35.93 6.12
C LEU A 305 41.40 -34.90 7.26
#